data_AF-A0A7Z7PZ04-F1
#
_entry.id   AF-A0A7Z7PZ04-F1
#
_cell.length_a   1.000
_cell.length_b   1.000
_cell.length_c   1.000
_cell.angle_alpha   90.00
_cell.angle_beta   90.00
_cell.angle_gamma   90.00
#
_symmetry.space_group_name_H-M   'P 1'
#
loop_
_entity.id
_entity.type
_entity.pdbx_description
1 polymer ?
#
loop_
_entity_poly.entity_id
_entity_poly.type
_entity_poly.pdbx_seq_one_letter_code
_entity_poly.pdbx_strand_id
1 'polypeptide(L)'
;MCKYCFENEYTRFKNEELSNETDLRISSLLSTKVLEFVEEIKYSKEIFNNYEVYKCRHCNQKWAYSTANLYWRGFLLKNENIKDYITTIRKSDKRKKGIYLIIIFILIISITALFWVLKF
;
A
#
# COMPACT_ATOMS: atom_id res chain seq x y z
N MET A 1 -18.45 -16.52 2.63
CA MET A 1 -17.52 -15.75 3.51
C MET A 1 -16.81 -16.73 4.44
N CYS A 2 -15.50 -16.62 4.59
CA CYS A 2 -14.68 -17.56 5.32
C CYS A 2 -14.48 -17.09 6.77
N LYS A 3 -15.14 -17.73 7.73
CA LYS A 3 -15.10 -17.30 9.16
C LYS A 3 -13.76 -17.58 9.86
N TYR A 4 -12.92 -18.42 9.27
CA TYR A 4 -11.68 -18.88 9.90
C TYR A 4 -10.48 -17.96 9.64
N CYS A 5 -10.55 -17.08 8.64
CA CYS A 5 -9.42 -16.26 8.21
C CYS A 5 -9.73 -14.77 8.40
N PHE A 6 -9.91 -14.03 7.30
CA PHE A 6 -10.29 -12.63 7.33
C PHE A 6 -11.67 -12.44 6.71
N GLU A 7 -12.43 -11.51 7.28
CA GLU A 7 -13.76 -11.15 6.78
C GLU A 7 -13.70 -9.89 5.90
N ASN A 8 -12.82 -8.95 6.25
CA ASN A 8 -12.73 -7.64 5.64
C ASN A 8 -11.42 -7.46 4.88
N GLU A 9 -11.50 -6.67 3.81
CA GLU A 9 -10.35 -6.16 3.07
C GLU A 9 -10.04 -4.73 3.53
N TYR A 10 -8.75 -4.43 3.64
CA TYR A 10 -8.22 -3.11 3.97
C TYR A 10 -7.31 -2.66 2.84
N THR A 11 -7.79 -1.74 1.99
CA THR A 11 -6.93 -1.07 0.99
C THR A 11 -5.92 -0.12 1.63
N ARG A 12 -6.17 0.31 2.86
CA ARG A 12 -5.25 1.08 3.70
C ARG A 12 -5.64 0.86 5.16
N PHE A 13 -4.67 0.81 6.07
CA PHE A 13 -4.98 0.84 7.50
C PHE A 13 -5.37 2.26 7.92
N LYS A 14 -6.41 2.38 8.76
CA LYS A 14 -6.94 3.67 9.24
C LYS A 14 -6.00 4.33 10.24
N ASN A 15 -5.35 3.51 11.07
CA ASN A 15 -4.43 3.90 12.12
C ASN A 15 -3.40 2.79 12.32
N GLU A 16 -2.41 3.08 13.16
CA GLU A 16 -1.34 2.14 13.53
C GLU A 16 -1.88 0.94 14.31
N GLU A 17 -2.85 1.16 15.19
CA GLU A 17 -3.51 0.11 15.97
C GLU A 17 -4.09 -1.00 15.07
N LEU A 18 -4.88 -0.66 14.06
CA LEU A 18 -5.45 -1.63 13.12
C LEU A 18 -4.38 -2.37 12.32
N SER A 19 -3.29 -1.69 11.97
CA SER A 19 -2.15 -2.31 11.29
C SER A 19 -1.51 -3.37 12.19
N ASN A 20 -1.24 -3.02 13.45
CA ASN A 20 -0.63 -3.91 14.43
C ASN A 20 -1.55 -5.08 14.78
N GLU A 21 -2.85 -4.84 14.96
CA GLU A 21 -3.84 -5.90 15.17
C GLU A 21 -3.87 -6.89 13.99
N THR A 22 -3.79 -6.39 12.77
CA THR A 22 -3.75 -7.23 11.56
C THR A 22 -2.48 -8.08 11.53
N ASP A 23 -1.34 -7.49 11.87
CA ASP A 23 -0.04 -8.18 11.92
C ASP A 23 -0.03 -9.30 12.97
N LEU A 24 -0.51 -9.00 14.17
CA LEU A 24 -0.69 -9.98 15.24
C LEU A 24 -1.65 -11.10 14.83
N ARG A 25 -2.74 -10.75 14.13
CA ARG A 25 -3.71 -11.74 13.65
C ARG A 25 -3.11 -12.65 12.57
N ILE A 26 -2.33 -12.12 11.64
CA ILE A 26 -1.59 -12.95 10.67
C ILE A 26 -0.64 -13.91 11.39
N SER A 27 0.15 -13.40 12.33
CA SER A 27 1.08 -14.22 13.13
C SER A 27 0.36 -15.33 13.91
N SER A 28 -0.78 -15.03 14.51
CA SER A 28 -1.63 -16.01 15.21
C SER A 28 -2.23 -17.06 14.27
N LEU A 29 -2.69 -16.65 13.09
CA LEU A 29 -3.26 -17.57 12.09
C LEU A 29 -2.19 -18.45 11.44
N LEU A 30 -0.95 -17.98 11.33
CA LEU A 30 0.19 -18.79 10.90
C LEU A 30 0.58 -19.83 11.96
N SER A 31 0.67 -19.43 13.24
CA SER A 31 1.06 -20.34 14.33
C SER A 31 0.04 -21.46 14.54
N THR A 32 -1.25 -21.15 14.36
CA THR A 32 -2.36 -22.12 14.41
C THR A 32 -2.54 -22.90 13.10
N LYS A 33 -1.68 -22.67 12.09
CA LYS A 33 -1.74 -23.30 10.76
C LYS A 33 -3.05 -23.08 10.01
N VAL A 34 -3.79 -22.03 10.34
CA VAL A 34 -4.99 -21.62 9.59
C VAL A 34 -4.61 -20.94 8.28
N LEU A 35 -3.52 -20.18 8.29
CA LEU A 35 -2.87 -19.62 7.10
C LEU A 35 -1.60 -20.42 6.74
N GLU A 36 -1.28 -20.40 5.45
CA GLU A 36 -0.01 -20.84 4.90
C GLU A 36 0.63 -19.70 4.13
N PHE A 37 1.92 -19.47 4.37
CA PHE A 37 2.71 -18.62 3.49
C PHE A 37 2.84 -19.26 2.11
N VAL A 38 2.63 -18.47 1.05
CA VAL A 38 2.72 -18.92 -0.34
C VAL A 38 3.95 -18.34 -1.01
N GLU A 39 4.06 -17.02 -1.03
CA GLU A 39 5.13 -16.30 -1.72
C GLU A 39 5.28 -14.87 -1.19
N GLU A 40 6.46 -14.30 -1.39
CA GLU A 40 6.74 -12.89 -1.14
C GLU A 40 6.96 -12.20 -2.50
N ILE A 41 6.20 -11.14 -2.75
CA ILE A 41 6.28 -10.34 -3.97
C ILE A 41 7.06 -9.06 -3.67
N LYS A 42 8.26 -8.96 -4.24
CA LYS A 42 9.13 -7.78 -4.14
C LYS A 42 9.09 -6.96 -5.41
N TYR A 43 8.75 -5.68 -5.31
CA TYR A 43 8.88 -4.74 -6.43
C TYR A 43 10.17 -3.95 -6.29
N SER A 44 11.18 -4.31 -7.10
CA SER A 44 12.53 -3.74 -7.09
C SER A 44 12.64 -2.23 -7.30
N LYS A 45 11.55 -1.57 -7.74
CA LYS A 45 11.51 -0.11 -8.02
C LYS A 45 10.57 0.67 -7.11
N GLU A 46 9.78 0.00 -6.28
CA GLU A 46 8.75 0.63 -5.45
C GLU A 46 8.80 0.00 -4.05
N ILE A 47 9.55 0.65 -3.14
CA ILE A 47 9.74 0.25 -1.73
C ILE A 47 8.39 -0.01 -1.03
N PHE A 48 7.30 0.59 -1.54
CA PHE A 48 5.98 0.62 -0.91
C PHE A 48 5.00 -0.44 -1.42
N ASN A 49 5.45 -1.36 -2.29
CA ASN A 49 4.58 -2.35 -2.91
C ASN A 49 4.98 -3.79 -2.61
N ASN A 50 5.93 -4.02 -1.69
CA ASN A 50 6.25 -5.39 -1.27
C ASN A 50 5.10 -5.95 -0.45
N TYR A 51 4.69 -7.18 -0.75
CA TYR A 51 3.64 -7.85 -0.02
C TYR A 51 3.85 -9.36 -0.02
N GLU A 52 3.31 -10.01 0.98
CA GLU A 52 3.30 -11.45 1.14
C GLU A 52 1.93 -12.00 0.78
N VAL A 53 1.91 -13.19 0.21
CA VAL A 53 0.68 -13.91 -0.13
C VAL A 53 0.51 -15.07 0.83
N TYR A 54 -0.66 -15.09 1.47
CA TYR A 54 -1.09 -16.12 2.39
C TYR A 54 -2.29 -16.88 1.83
N LYS A 55 -2.36 -18.19 2.05
CA LYS A 55 -3.51 -19.02 1.68
C LYS A 55 -4.18 -19.56 2.94
N CYS A 56 -5.50 -19.35 3.03
CA CYS A 56 -6.32 -19.94 4.07
C CYS A 56 -6.53 -21.44 3.82
N ARG A 57 -6.21 -22.32 4.78
CA ARG A 57 -6.39 -23.77 4.61
C ARG A 57 -7.85 -24.21 4.55
N HIS A 58 -8.74 -23.49 5.25
CA HIS A 58 -10.15 -23.88 5.37
C HIS A 58 -10.98 -23.56 4.11
N CYS A 59 -10.69 -22.44 3.46
CA CYS A 59 -11.49 -21.96 2.32
C CYS A 59 -10.68 -21.71 1.06
N ASN A 60 -9.37 -22.01 1.07
CA ASN A 60 -8.43 -21.79 -0.04
C ASN A 60 -8.31 -20.34 -0.53
N GLN A 61 -8.94 -19.38 0.14
CA GLN A 61 -8.85 -17.95 -0.15
C GLN A 61 -7.40 -17.47 0.02
N LYS A 62 -6.88 -16.77 -0.99
CA LYS A 62 -5.57 -16.11 -0.92
C LYS A 62 -5.71 -14.64 -0.52
N TRP A 63 -4.82 -14.21 0.35
CA TRP A 63 -4.74 -12.85 0.89
C TRP A 63 -3.36 -12.28 0.62
N ALA A 64 -3.30 -11.06 0.10
CA ALA A 64 -2.09 -10.28 -0.06
C ALA A 64 -2.00 -9.29 1.10
N TYR A 65 -0.88 -9.32 1.81
CA TYR A 65 -0.64 -8.47 2.98
C TYR A 65 0.68 -7.72 2.83
N SER A 66 0.64 -6.41 3.09
CA SER A 66 1.82 -5.56 3.08
C SER A 66 2.00 -4.90 4.44
N THR A 67 3.10 -5.22 5.11
CA THR A 67 3.63 -4.42 6.21
C THR A 67 4.37 -3.23 5.59
N ALA A 68 3.90 -2.03 5.88
CA ALA A 68 4.60 -0.82 5.47
C ALA A 68 5.03 -0.07 6.73
N ASN A 69 6.21 0.56 6.69
CA ASN A 69 6.69 1.44 7.76
C ASN A 69 5.69 2.56 8.13
N LEU A 70 4.78 2.87 7.20
CA LEU A 70 3.67 3.78 7.42
C LEU A 70 2.36 3.00 7.29
N TYR A 71 1.59 2.88 8.37
CA TYR A 71 0.35 2.08 8.42
C TYR A 71 -0.62 2.40 7.25
N TRP A 72 -0.73 3.67 6.85
CA TRP A 72 -1.64 4.10 5.79
C TRP A 72 -1.22 3.65 4.38
N ARG A 73 -0.03 3.04 4.25
CA ARG A 73 0.46 2.40 3.02
C ARG A 73 0.37 0.87 3.06
N GLY A 74 0.20 0.28 4.25
CA GLY A 74 -0.04 -1.14 4.39
C GLY A 74 -1.46 -1.50 3.96
N PHE A 75 -1.66 -2.75 3.58
CA PHE A 75 -2.96 -3.25 3.13
C PHE A 75 -3.11 -4.74 3.44
N LEU A 76 -4.37 -5.18 3.49
CA LEU A 76 -4.78 -6.58 3.51
C LEU A 76 -5.88 -6.76 2.48
N LEU A 77 -5.59 -7.41 1.37
CA LEU A 77 -6.53 -7.57 0.26
C LEU A 77 -6.67 -9.04 -0.10
N LYS A 78 -7.78 -9.41 -0.72
CA LYS A 78 -7.84 -10.68 -1.44
C LYS A 78 -6.90 -10.61 -2.61
N ASN A 79 -6.22 -11.71 -2.88
CA ASN A 79 -5.22 -11.75 -3.95
C ASN A 79 -5.82 -11.48 -5.34
N GLU A 80 -7.10 -11.75 -5.55
CA GLU A 80 -7.81 -11.41 -6.81
C GLU A 80 -7.93 -9.89 -7.03
N ASN A 81 -8.01 -9.11 -5.96
CA ASN A 81 -8.19 -7.65 -6.00
C ASN A 81 -6.85 -6.89 -6.06
N ILE A 82 -5.72 -7.59 -5.90
CA ILE A 82 -4.40 -6.94 -5.78
C ILE A 82 -3.98 -6.23 -7.08
N LYS A 83 -4.34 -6.80 -8.23
CA LYS A 83 -3.97 -6.25 -9.54
C LYS A 83 -4.63 -4.89 -9.77
N ASP A 84 -5.91 -4.78 -9.42
CA ASP A 84 -6.67 -3.55 -9.57
C ASP A 84 -6.22 -2.48 -8.57
N TYR A 85 -5.88 -2.89 -7.35
CA TYR A 85 -5.31 -2.01 -6.35
C TYR A 85 -3.95 -1.42 -6.79
N ILE A 86 -3.00 -2.28 -7.18
CA ILE A 86 -1.66 -1.85 -7.60
C ILE A 86 -1.73 -0.95 -8.84
N THR A 87 -2.59 -1.28 -9.82
CA THR A 87 -2.74 -0.44 -11.01
C THR A 87 -3.34 0.93 -10.69
N THR A 88 -4.28 0.99 -9.74
CA THR A 88 -4.89 2.24 -9.27
C THR A 88 -3.86 3.12 -8.54
N ILE A 89 -3.07 2.54 -7.64
CA ILE A 89 -2.01 3.28 -6.92
C ILE A 89 -0.96 3.79 -7.88
N ARG A 90 -0.47 2.96 -8.81
CA ARG A 90 0.53 3.39 -9.80
C ARG A 90 0.04 4.55 -10.67
N LYS A 91 -1.24 4.54 -11.06
CA LYS A 91 -1.84 5.66 -11.81
C LYS A 91 -1.91 6.93 -10.97
N SER A 92 -2.34 6.82 -9.70
CA SER A 92 -2.36 7.94 -8.75
C SER A 92 -0.97 8.55 -8.56
N ASP A 93 0.04 7.73 -8.31
CA ASP A 93 1.40 8.21 -8.04
C ASP A 93 2.04 8.88 -9.25
N LYS A 94 1.82 8.33 -10.45
CA LYS A 94 2.25 8.99 -11.70
C LYS A 94 1.60 10.38 -11.86
N ARG A 95 0.30 10.49 -11.58
CA ARG A 95 -0.42 11.77 -11.66
C ARG A 95 0.11 12.79 -10.64
N LYS A 96 0.33 12.38 -9.39
CA LYS A 96 0.88 13.24 -8.33
C LYS A 96 2.27 13.76 -8.70
N LYS A 97 3.17 12.90 -9.19
CA LYS A 97 4.50 13.31 -9.66
C LYS A 97 4.43 14.40 -10.74
N GLY A 98 3.51 14.27 -11.70
CA GLY A 98 3.28 15.30 -12.71
C GLY A 98 2.84 16.65 -12.11
N ILE A 99 1.90 16.63 -11.16
CA ILE A 99 1.42 17.85 -10.49
C ILE A 99 2.54 18.52 -9.69
N TYR A 100 3.35 17.77 -8.96
CA TYR A 100 4.47 18.32 -8.20
C TYR A 100 5.49 19.02 -9.10
N LEU A 101 5.79 18.47 -10.29
CA LEU A 101 6.69 19.12 -11.25
C LEU A 101 6.13 20.45 -11.76
N ILE A 102 4.82 20.53 -12.01
CA ILE A 102 4.15 21.77 -12.42
C ILE A 102 4.24 22.82 -11.31
N ILE A 103 3.97 22.45 -10.05
CA ILE A 103 4.05 23.37 -8.91
C ILE A 103 5.48 23.91 -8.75
N ILE A 104 6.50 23.05 -8.85
CA ILE A 104 7.91 23.47 -8.77
C ILE A 104 8.24 24.46 -9.89
N PHE A 105 7.77 24.20 -11.11
CA PHE A 105 8.01 25.09 -12.26
C PHE A 105 7.38 26.48 -12.05
N ILE A 106 6.15 26.54 -11.54
CA ILE A 106 5.46 27.80 -11.21
C ILE A 106 6.22 28.57 -10.12
N LEU A 107 6.70 27.88 -9.07
CA LEU A 107 7.49 28.50 -8.02
C LEU A 107 8.78 29.13 -8.56
N ILE A 108 9.49 28.43 -9.45
CA ILE A 108 10.70 28.97 -10.08
C ILE A 108 10.38 30.24 -10.87
N ILE A 109 9.33 30.24 -11.69
CA ILE A 109 8.89 31.43 -12.45
C ILE A 109 8.52 32.59 -11.52
N SER A 110 7.80 32.32 -10.44
CA SER A 110 7.39 33.36 -9.49
C SER A 110 8.59 34.01 -8.79
N ILE A 111 9.61 33.21 -8.44
CA ILE A 111 10.84 33.69 -7.82
C ILE A 111 11.64 34.52 -8.82
N THR A 112 11.79 34.06 -10.06
CA THR A 112 12.54 34.82 -11.09
C THR A 112 11.86 36.14 -11.45
N ALA A 113 10.52 36.16 -11.51
CA ALA A 113 9.75 37.39 -11.71
C ALA A 113 9.93 38.39 -10.55
N LEU A 114 9.85 37.92 -9.29
CA LEU A 114 10.11 38.74 -8.10
C LEU A 114 11.53 39.32 -8.09
N PHE A 115 12.53 38.52 -8.46
CA PHE A 115 13.91 39.00 -8.58
C PHE A 115 14.08 40.07 -9.66
N TRP A 116 13.35 39.99 -10.77
CA TRP A 116 13.37 41.03 -11.81
C TRP A 116 12.70 42.32 -11.35
N VAL A 117 11.58 42.23 -10.63
CA VAL A 117 10.85 43.39 -10.11
C VAL A 117 11.63 44.11 -9.00
N LEU A 118 12.30 43.39 -8.11
CA LEU A 118 13.09 43.97 -7.01
C LEU A 118 14.42 44.60 -7.44
N LYS A 119 14.89 44.31 -8.67
CA LYS A 119 16.14 44.86 -9.20
C LYS A 119 15.92 46.18 -9.96
N PHE A 120 14.68 46.61 -10.10
CA PHE A 120 14.23 47.88 -10.66
C PHE A 120 13.67 48.76 -9.54
#